data_AF-A0A972JNJ6-F1
#
_entry.id   AF-A0A972JNJ6-F1
#
_cell.length_a   1.000
_cell.length_b   1.000
_cell.length_c   1.000
_cell.angle_alpha   90.00
_cell.angle_beta   90.00
_cell.angle_gamma   90.00
#
_symmetry.space_group_name_H-M   'P 1'
#
loop_
_entity.id
_entity.type
_entity.pdbx_description
1 polymer ?
#
loop_
_entity_poly.entity_id
_entity_poly.type
_entity_poly.pdbx_seq_one_letter_code
_entity_poly.pdbx_strand_id
1 'polypeptide(L)'
;MLEGIMIGLSTAFSLTNILMVIGGCLIGTFIGMLPGLGPMSIIAIMIPVAISIGDPTAALILLAGVYYGAIFGGSTSSILLNAPGVAGTVATAFDGYPMAQKGMAGKALTIAAVASFAGGTISAVLLMIFAPALSSVALLFHSAEYFALMVVGLSAIAAFAGTGQVAKALMMTLLGLILATVGEGALFNMPRFTLGLMDLQSGLSFITLAMAMFALPEAMFLVLNPARSATEGEGGGGKITGLRFSRNEGKAMAPVIGRQSVQGFFIGVLPGAGATIASFLGYAVERNLAKGEEQKEFGKGSVKGLAAPEAANNAACTGSFVPLLTLGIPGSGTTAILLGALIALNVTPGPRLMVDTPEIFWAVIISMFIGNLVLLILNLPLIPYIAKILSIPRNYLIPFILFFTLMGAYIGQNNATELLILVGLGVLATILRFADYPLAPLLIGFILGTMLEDNFSRSMQLYRGLDFIWERPMTMGLLVIALLLVILPSYRARRARARAKGVADGD
;
A
#
# COMPACT_ATOMS: atom_id res chain seq x y z
N MET A 1 22.40 -8.20 14.76
CA MET A 1 21.01 -8.70 14.59
C MET A 1 20.31 -8.90 15.92
N LEU A 2 20.80 -9.78 16.81
CA LEU A 2 20.19 -10.00 18.14
C LEU A 2 20.10 -8.71 18.97
N GLU A 3 21.15 -7.89 18.97
CA GLU A 3 21.16 -6.58 19.64
C GLU A 3 20.11 -5.62 19.07
N GLY A 4 19.99 -5.54 17.74
CA GLY A 4 18.95 -4.75 17.07
C GLY A 4 17.53 -5.21 17.41
N ILE A 5 17.31 -6.53 17.47
CA ILE A 5 16.02 -7.10 17.91
C ILE A 5 15.73 -6.70 19.36
N MET A 6 16.74 -6.73 20.24
CA MET A 6 16.57 -6.33 21.64
C MET A 6 16.25 -4.83 21.79
N ILE A 7 16.92 -3.98 21.01
CA ILE A 7 16.63 -2.54 20.94
C ILE A 7 15.18 -2.34 20.50
N GLY A 8 14.79 -2.92 19.36
CA GLY A 8 13.43 -2.76 18.87
C GLY A 8 12.37 -3.37 19.79
N LEU A 9 12.68 -4.43 20.54
CA LEU A 9 11.77 -4.97 21.56
C LEU A 9 11.60 -3.95 22.70
N SER A 10 12.69 -3.42 23.24
CA SER A 10 12.62 -2.42 24.31
C SER A 10 11.83 -1.16 23.89
N THR A 11 12.05 -0.70 22.65
CA THR A 11 11.35 0.46 22.10
C THR A 11 9.89 0.16 21.81
N ALA A 12 9.57 -0.96 21.15
CA ALA A 12 8.20 -1.30 20.78
C ALA A 12 7.32 -1.65 22.01
N PHE A 13 7.90 -2.20 23.08
CA PHE A 13 7.19 -2.48 24.33
C PHE A 13 7.08 -1.26 25.26
N SER A 14 7.56 -0.09 24.85
CA SER A 14 7.28 1.14 25.58
C SER A 14 5.76 1.37 25.64
N LEU A 15 5.27 1.91 26.76
CA LEU A 15 3.83 2.13 26.94
C LEU A 15 3.25 3.00 25.83
N THR A 16 3.97 4.05 25.44
CA THR A 16 3.59 4.94 24.33
C THR A 16 3.46 4.17 23.02
N ASN A 17 4.44 3.34 22.66
CA ASN A 17 4.43 2.64 21.37
C ASN A 17 3.38 1.53 21.32
N ILE A 18 3.13 0.82 22.43
CA ILE A 18 2.01 -0.12 22.52
C ILE A 18 0.67 0.61 22.31
N LEU A 19 0.48 1.77 22.95
CA LEU A 19 -0.73 2.58 22.75
C LEU A 19 -0.87 3.05 21.30
N MET A 20 0.24 3.40 20.63
CA MET A 20 0.23 3.76 19.21
C MET A 20 -0.11 2.57 18.31
N VAL A 21 0.41 1.37 18.57
CA VAL A 21 0.02 0.15 17.84
C VAL A 21 -1.48 -0.09 18.01
N ILE A 22 -1.98 -0.09 19.25
CA ILE A 22 -3.39 -0.37 19.54
C ILE A 22 -4.29 0.70 18.90
N GLY A 23 -3.96 1.97 19.09
CA GLY A 23 -4.69 3.10 18.49
C GLY A 23 -4.70 3.03 16.97
N GLY A 24 -3.54 2.79 16.36
CA GLY A 24 -3.41 2.64 14.91
C GLY A 24 -4.21 1.48 14.37
N CYS A 25 -4.09 0.30 14.98
CA CYS A 25 -4.86 -0.89 14.61
C CYS A 25 -6.37 -0.66 14.75
N LEU A 26 -6.83 -0.01 15.82
CA LEU A 26 -8.24 0.36 15.99
C LEU A 26 -8.70 1.30 14.89
N ILE A 27 -8.06 2.48 14.75
CA ILE A 27 -8.42 3.49 13.76
C ILE A 27 -8.42 2.89 12.35
N GLY A 28 -7.36 2.17 12.00
CA GLY A 28 -7.25 1.47 10.73
C GLY A 28 -8.40 0.50 10.51
N THR A 29 -8.70 -0.36 11.50
CA THR A 29 -9.79 -1.33 11.40
C THR A 29 -11.14 -0.64 11.23
N PHE A 30 -11.45 0.35 12.07
CA PHE A 30 -12.70 1.11 12.01
C PHE A 30 -12.92 1.75 10.65
N ILE A 31 -11.92 2.46 10.14
CA ILE A 31 -12.06 3.20 8.89
C ILE A 31 -11.97 2.26 7.68
N GLY A 32 -11.13 1.22 7.72
CA GLY A 32 -11.01 0.24 6.64
C GLY A 32 -12.28 -0.60 6.43
N MET A 33 -13.12 -0.74 7.45
CA MET A 33 -14.45 -1.35 7.30
C MET A 33 -15.41 -0.47 6.49
N LEU A 34 -15.20 0.85 6.43
CA LEU A 34 -16.11 1.75 5.73
C LEU A 34 -15.94 1.59 4.21
N PRO A 35 -16.99 1.16 3.47
CA PRO A 35 -16.89 0.96 2.03
C PRO A 35 -16.47 2.24 1.32
N GLY A 36 -15.43 2.15 0.50
CA GLY A 36 -14.87 3.27 -0.25
C GLY A 36 -13.58 3.83 0.37
N LEU A 37 -13.41 3.81 1.69
CA LEU A 37 -12.19 4.34 2.31
C LEU A 37 -11.05 3.33 2.27
N GLY A 38 -10.15 3.50 1.31
CA GLY A 38 -8.95 2.68 1.18
C GLY A 38 -7.82 3.09 2.14
N PRO A 39 -6.80 2.23 2.36
CA PRO A 39 -5.70 2.51 3.28
C PRO A 39 -4.92 3.78 2.93
N MET A 40 -4.82 4.10 1.63
CA MET A 40 -4.15 5.30 1.16
C MET A 40 -4.80 6.58 1.69
N SER A 41 -6.12 6.67 1.63
CA SER A 41 -6.89 7.81 2.13
C SER A 41 -6.74 7.96 3.64
N ILE A 42 -6.82 6.85 4.38
CA ILE A 42 -6.75 6.87 5.85
C ILE A 42 -5.37 7.30 6.32
N ILE A 43 -4.31 6.73 5.74
CA ILE A 43 -2.93 7.12 6.08
C ILE A 43 -2.70 8.59 5.74
N ALA A 44 -3.17 9.07 4.57
CA ALA A 44 -3.04 10.48 4.21
C ALA A 44 -3.69 11.42 5.24
N ILE A 45 -4.90 11.08 5.71
CA ILE A 45 -5.62 11.82 6.77
C ILE A 45 -4.88 11.74 8.12
N MET A 46 -4.19 10.62 8.39
CA MET A 46 -3.47 10.40 9.64
C MET A 46 -2.05 11.01 9.68
N ILE A 47 -1.45 11.40 8.54
CA ILE A 47 -0.12 12.01 8.51
C ILE A 47 0.01 13.23 9.44
N PRO A 48 -0.89 14.24 9.40
CA PRO A 48 -0.77 15.41 10.29
C PRO A 48 -0.87 15.03 11.77
N VAL A 49 -1.73 14.07 12.10
CA VAL A 49 -1.85 13.54 13.46
C VAL A 49 -0.54 12.86 13.85
N ALA A 50 0.05 12.05 12.97
CA ALA A 50 1.32 11.39 13.19
C ALA A 50 2.47 12.40 13.39
N ILE A 51 2.52 13.48 12.61
CA ILE A 51 3.51 14.56 12.76
C ILE A 51 3.33 15.30 14.09
N SER A 52 2.07 15.53 14.53
CA SER A 52 1.80 16.20 15.80
C SER A 52 2.27 15.42 17.05
N ILE A 53 2.51 14.11 16.91
CA ILE A 53 3.08 13.28 17.99
C ILE A 53 4.55 13.62 18.24
N GLY A 54 5.27 14.16 17.25
CA GLY A 54 6.66 14.61 17.38
C GLY A 54 7.72 13.51 17.42
N ASP A 55 7.42 12.33 17.98
CA ASP A 55 8.33 11.16 17.94
C ASP A 55 8.14 10.37 16.63
N PRO A 56 9.17 10.30 15.75
CA PRO A 56 9.09 9.56 14.50
C PRO A 56 8.82 8.07 14.70
N THR A 57 9.31 7.48 15.80
CA THR A 57 9.09 6.05 16.08
C THR A 57 7.61 5.78 16.35
N ALA A 58 7.03 6.50 17.31
CA ALA A 58 5.60 6.42 17.65
C ALA A 58 4.70 6.73 16.44
N ALA A 59 5.05 7.76 15.66
CA ALA A 59 4.31 8.17 14.46
C ALA A 59 4.28 7.05 13.40
N LEU A 60 5.41 6.38 13.15
CA LEU A 60 5.47 5.30 12.17
C LEU A 60 4.77 4.04 12.64
N ILE A 61 4.88 3.73 13.92
CA ILE A 61 4.16 2.61 14.54
C ILE A 61 2.65 2.83 14.42
N LEU A 62 2.17 4.05 14.66
CA LEU A 62 0.77 4.43 14.46
C LEU A 62 0.35 4.25 13.00
N LEU A 63 1.07 4.85 12.04
CA LEU A 63 0.73 4.78 10.62
C LEU A 63 0.80 3.35 10.06
N ALA A 64 1.76 2.55 10.52
CA ALA A 64 1.85 1.13 10.18
C ALA A 64 0.64 0.37 10.77
N GLY A 65 0.29 0.61 12.03
CA GLY A 65 -0.91 0.06 12.67
C GLY A 65 -2.19 0.40 11.90
N VAL A 66 -2.33 1.66 11.45
CA VAL A 66 -3.44 2.12 10.59
C VAL A 66 -3.46 1.35 9.27
N TYR A 67 -2.30 1.14 8.63
CA TYR A 67 -2.22 0.37 7.40
C TYR A 67 -2.74 -1.07 7.59
N TYR A 68 -2.21 -1.82 8.56
CA TYR A 68 -2.63 -3.20 8.79
C TYR A 68 -4.09 -3.30 9.23
N GLY A 69 -4.51 -2.39 10.12
CA GLY A 69 -5.90 -2.31 10.54
C GLY A 69 -6.83 -2.07 9.36
N ALA A 70 -6.47 -1.17 8.44
CA ALA A 70 -7.28 -0.88 7.26
C ALA A 70 -7.41 -2.08 6.32
N ILE A 71 -6.32 -2.83 6.12
CA ILE A 71 -6.34 -4.06 5.33
C ILE A 71 -7.26 -5.11 5.96
N PHE A 72 -7.14 -5.32 7.27
CA PHE A 72 -7.97 -6.27 8.01
C PHE A 72 -9.45 -5.86 8.03
N GLY A 73 -9.74 -4.58 8.30
CA GLY A 73 -11.10 -4.03 8.29
C GLY A 73 -11.76 -4.14 6.92
N GLY A 74 -11.00 -3.93 5.85
CA GLY A 74 -11.47 -4.07 4.47
C GLY A 74 -11.97 -5.46 4.10
N SER A 75 -11.38 -6.51 4.69
CA SER A 75 -11.84 -7.89 4.50
C SER A 75 -13.24 -8.08 5.05
N THR A 76 -13.56 -7.43 6.18
CA THR A 76 -14.88 -7.55 6.80
C THR A 76 -15.99 -6.95 5.93
N SER A 77 -15.80 -5.75 5.37
CA SER A 77 -16.77 -5.15 4.45
C SER A 77 -16.91 -5.93 3.15
N SER A 78 -15.81 -6.53 2.68
CA SER A 78 -15.81 -7.41 1.50
C SER A 78 -16.61 -8.70 1.74
N ILE A 79 -16.46 -9.32 2.91
CA ILE A 79 -17.14 -10.58 3.29
C ILE A 79 -18.63 -10.34 3.56
N LEU A 80 -18.98 -9.27 4.27
CA LEU A 80 -20.37 -9.06 4.71
C LEU A 80 -21.25 -8.38 3.65
N LEU A 81 -20.69 -7.42 2.91
CA LEU A 81 -21.47 -6.52 2.07
C LEU A 81 -21.14 -6.63 0.56
N ASN A 82 -20.15 -7.45 0.19
CA ASN A 82 -19.63 -7.50 -1.18
C ASN A 82 -19.21 -6.12 -1.73
N ALA A 83 -18.81 -5.22 -0.83
CA ALA A 83 -18.47 -3.84 -1.15
C ALA A 83 -17.02 -3.57 -0.73
N PRO A 84 -16.02 -4.13 -1.45
CA PRO A 84 -14.62 -3.99 -1.09
C PRO A 84 -14.19 -2.52 -1.12
N GLY A 85 -13.80 -1.99 0.04
CA GLY A 85 -13.16 -0.68 0.18
C GLY A 85 -11.66 -0.72 -0.18
N VAL A 86 -11.07 -1.91 -0.17
CA VAL A 86 -9.64 -2.13 -0.42
C VAL A 86 -9.50 -3.03 -1.66
N ALA A 87 -8.71 -2.60 -2.64
CA ALA A 87 -8.52 -3.39 -3.86
C ALA A 87 -7.95 -4.80 -3.60
N GLY A 88 -7.14 -4.95 -2.56
CA GLY A 88 -6.58 -6.24 -2.12
C GLY A 88 -7.60 -7.24 -1.57
N THR A 89 -8.77 -6.79 -1.10
CA THR A 89 -9.80 -7.65 -0.50
C THR A 89 -10.92 -8.00 -1.48
N VAL A 90 -10.81 -7.58 -2.75
CA VAL A 90 -11.77 -7.96 -3.80
C VAL A 90 -11.79 -9.48 -4.00
N ALA A 91 -10.62 -10.12 -4.04
CA ALA A 91 -10.54 -11.58 -4.18
C ALA A 91 -11.07 -12.31 -2.93
N THR A 92 -10.98 -11.70 -1.75
CA THR A 92 -11.61 -12.20 -0.51
C THR A 92 -13.13 -12.31 -0.67
N ALA A 93 -13.77 -11.34 -1.32
CA ALA A 93 -15.21 -11.34 -1.52
C ALA A 93 -15.71 -12.52 -2.37
N PHE A 94 -14.87 -13.06 -3.27
CA PHE A 94 -15.24 -14.16 -4.17
C PHE A 94 -15.75 -15.39 -3.42
N ASP A 95 -15.15 -15.71 -2.28
CA ASP A 95 -15.58 -16.84 -1.44
C ASP A 95 -16.14 -16.39 -0.09
N GLY A 96 -15.68 -15.27 0.44
CA GLY A 96 -16.16 -14.71 1.71
C GLY A 96 -17.63 -14.32 1.68
N TYR A 97 -18.07 -13.62 0.64
CA TYR A 97 -19.46 -13.17 0.53
C TYR A 97 -20.44 -14.33 0.33
N PRO A 98 -20.19 -15.32 -0.56
CA PRO A 98 -21.00 -16.52 -0.64
C PRO A 98 -21.08 -17.32 0.67
N MET A 99 -20.01 -17.37 1.48
CA MET A 99 -20.08 -17.98 2.81
C MET A 99 -21.02 -17.19 3.74
N ALA A 100 -20.94 -15.86 3.73
CA ALA A 100 -21.79 -15.01 4.54
C ALA A 100 -23.28 -15.17 4.15
N GLN A 101 -23.59 -15.21 2.86
CA GLN A 101 -24.94 -15.47 2.34
C GLN A 101 -25.51 -16.83 2.77
N LYS A 102 -24.65 -17.84 2.98
CA LYS A 102 -25.02 -19.16 3.49
C LYS A 102 -25.19 -19.21 5.02
N GLY A 103 -25.19 -18.06 5.71
CA GLY A 103 -25.26 -17.98 7.17
C GLY A 103 -23.96 -18.34 7.88
N MET A 104 -22.84 -18.49 7.15
CA MET A 104 -21.52 -18.82 7.69
C MET A 104 -20.63 -17.57 7.86
N ALA A 105 -21.22 -16.39 8.05
CA ALA A 105 -20.49 -15.12 8.17
C ALA A 105 -19.43 -15.14 9.28
N GLY A 106 -19.77 -15.65 10.47
CA GLY A 106 -18.82 -15.75 11.59
C GLY A 106 -17.61 -16.61 11.26
N LYS A 107 -17.83 -17.73 10.57
CA LYS A 107 -16.78 -18.63 10.12
C LYS A 107 -15.90 -17.98 9.05
N ALA A 108 -16.50 -17.31 8.07
CA ALA A 108 -15.77 -16.58 7.03
C ALA A 108 -14.86 -15.50 7.63
N LEU A 109 -15.38 -14.71 8.57
CA LEU A 109 -14.60 -13.69 9.27
C LEU A 109 -13.47 -14.29 10.12
N THR A 110 -13.70 -15.42 10.81
CA THR A 110 -12.62 -16.12 11.52
C THR A 110 -11.56 -16.65 10.57
N ILE A 111 -11.94 -17.25 9.42
CA ILE A 111 -10.98 -17.74 8.42
C ILE A 111 -10.12 -16.58 7.91
N ALA A 112 -10.75 -15.47 7.54
CA ALA A 112 -10.05 -14.28 7.09
C ALA A 112 -9.09 -13.77 8.18
N ALA A 113 -9.58 -13.61 9.41
CA ALA A 113 -8.77 -13.16 10.54
C ALA A 113 -7.52 -14.01 10.79
N VAL A 114 -7.68 -15.34 10.79
CA VAL A 114 -6.57 -16.28 11.02
C VAL A 114 -5.60 -16.29 9.84
N ALA A 115 -6.10 -16.27 8.61
CA ALA A 115 -5.26 -16.23 7.41
C ALA A 115 -4.45 -14.92 7.33
N SER A 116 -5.08 -13.79 7.63
CA SER A 116 -4.44 -12.46 7.67
C SER A 116 -3.37 -12.40 8.76
N PHE A 117 -3.69 -12.85 9.98
CA PHE A 117 -2.73 -12.91 11.09
C PHE A 117 -1.53 -13.81 10.77
N ALA A 118 -1.78 -15.02 10.28
CA ALA A 118 -0.71 -15.97 9.99
C ALA A 118 0.15 -15.49 8.81
N GLY A 119 -0.46 -14.92 7.77
CA GLY A 119 0.25 -14.34 6.63
C GLY A 119 1.09 -13.13 7.01
N GLY A 120 0.53 -12.21 7.79
CA GLY A 120 1.25 -11.07 8.34
C GLY A 120 2.42 -11.50 9.24
N THR A 121 2.21 -12.49 10.12
CA THR A 121 3.24 -13.01 11.02
C THR A 121 4.39 -13.69 10.27
N ILE A 122 4.09 -14.61 9.33
CA ILE A 122 5.11 -15.29 8.53
C ILE A 122 5.90 -14.25 7.74
N SER A 123 5.22 -13.30 7.12
CA SER A 123 5.86 -12.22 6.37
C SER A 123 6.69 -11.29 7.25
N ALA A 124 6.34 -11.08 8.52
CA ALA A 124 7.12 -10.25 9.43
C ALA A 124 8.43 -10.96 9.83
N VAL A 125 8.40 -12.29 9.95
CA VAL A 125 9.62 -13.10 10.12
C VAL A 125 10.50 -13.00 8.89
N LEU A 126 9.91 -13.13 7.69
CA LEU A 126 10.65 -12.95 6.44
C LEU A 126 11.23 -11.55 6.32
N LEU A 127 10.49 -10.50 6.68
CA LEU A 127 10.97 -9.12 6.72
C LEU A 127 12.19 -8.99 7.65
N MET A 128 12.14 -9.57 8.84
CA MET A 128 13.24 -9.55 9.82
C MET A 128 14.55 -10.17 9.27
N ILE A 129 14.44 -11.10 8.33
CA ILE A 129 15.58 -11.79 7.70
C ILE A 129 16.03 -11.05 6.43
N PHE A 130 15.10 -10.75 5.54
CA PHE A 130 15.39 -10.19 4.22
C PHE A 130 15.73 -8.71 4.25
N ALA A 131 15.18 -7.91 5.18
CA ALA A 131 15.52 -6.50 5.24
C ALA A 131 17.01 -6.27 5.60
N PRO A 132 17.58 -6.89 6.65
CA PRO A 132 19.02 -6.79 6.90
C PRO A 132 19.88 -7.31 5.74
N ALA A 133 19.46 -8.40 5.10
CA ALA A 133 20.16 -8.97 3.95
C ALA A 133 20.16 -8.04 2.72
N LEU A 134 19.04 -7.34 2.47
CA LEU A 134 18.95 -6.38 1.38
C LEU A 134 19.71 -5.08 1.72
N SER A 135 19.64 -4.61 2.96
CA SER A 135 20.40 -3.44 3.41
C SER A 135 21.90 -3.63 3.27
N SER A 136 22.45 -4.82 3.57
CA SER A 136 23.90 -5.05 3.45
C SER A 136 24.40 -4.96 2.01
N VAL A 137 23.61 -5.43 1.04
CA VAL A 137 23.91 -5.26 -0.38
C VAL A 137 23.76 -3.80 -0.79
N ALA A 138 22.71 -3.14 -0.31
CA ALA A 138 22.41 -1.77 -0.70
C ALA A 138 23.38 -0.73 -0.11
N LEU A 139 24.12 -1.05 0.95
CA LEU A 139 25.24 -0.24 1.44
C LEU A 139 26.37 -0.09 0.41
N LEU A 140 26.45 -0.98 -0.58
CA LEU A 140 27.43 -0.90 -1.68
C LEU A 140 27.02 0.12 -2.76
N PHE A 141 25.76 0.56 -2.75
CA PHE A 141 25.22 1.45 -3.78
C PHE A 141 25.65 2.89 -3.57
N HIS A 142 26.06 3.52 -4.67
CA HIS A 142 26.36 4.94 -4.75
C HIS A 142 25.24 5.64 -5.53
N SER A 143 25.40 6.93 -5.80
CA SER A 143 24.37 7.72 -6.50
C SER A 143 23.98 7.13 -7.86
N ALA A 144 24.92 6.50 -8.57
CA ALA A 144 24.68 5.89 -9.87
C ALA A 144 23.72 4.69 -9.76
N GLU A 145 23.94 3.81 -8.79
CA GLU A 145 23.07 2.66 -8.55
C GLU A 145 21.71 3.10 -7.97
N TYR A 146 21.65 4.11 -7.09
CA TYR A 146 20.37 4.67 -6.64
C TYR A 146 19.56 5.28 -7.77
N PHE A 147 20.19 6.06 -8.66
CA PHE A 147 19.53 6.56 -9.86
C PHE A 147 18.90 5.41 -10.66
N ALA A 148 19.68 4.37 -10.97
CA ALA A 148 19.17 3.24 -11.72
C ALA A 148 18.07 2.46 -10.97
N LEU A 149 18.17 2.35 -9.65
CA LEU A 149 17.12 1.76 -8.82
C LEU A 149 15.81 2.55 -8.87
N MET A 150 15.86 3.89 -8.85
CA MET A 150 14.65 4.71 -9.01
C MET A 150 14.03 4.48 -10.39
N VAL A 151 14.85 4.38 -11.44
CA VAL A 151 14.38 4.02 -12.79
C VAL A 151 13.72 2.63 -12.81
N VAL A 152 14.30 1.63 -12.13
CA VAL A 152 13.71 0.29 -11.96
C VAL A 152 12.38 0.37 -11.23
N GLY A 153 12.29 1.10 -10.11
CA GLY A 153 11.07 1.27 -9.33
C GLY A 153 9.94 1.90 -10.16
N LEU A 154 10.25 3.00 -10.86
CA LEU A 154 9.30 3.67 -11.76
C LEU A 154 8.87 2.77 -12.94
N SER A 155 9.80 1.98 -13.49
CA SER A 155 9.53 1.03 -14.57
C SER A 155 8.66 -0.15 -14.11
N ALA A 156 8.86 -0.62 -12.88
CA ALA A 156 8.09 -1.71 -12.31
C ALA A 156 6.61 -1.34 -12.13
N ILE A 157 6.30 -0.08 -11.76
CA ILE A 157 4.92 0.43 -11.69
C ILE A 157 4.21 0.26 -13.03
N ALA A 158 4.90 0.57 -14.13
CA ALA A 158 4.35 0.39 -15.47
C ALA A 158 4.17 -1.09 -15.84
N ALA A 159 5.14 -1.93 -15.48
CA ALA A 159 5.12 -3.35 -15.77
C ALA A 159 3.96 -4.08 -15.06
N PHE A 160 3.61 -3.63 -13.85
CA PHE A 160 2.58 -4.24 -13.01
C PHE A 160 1.24 -3.50 -13.01
N ALA A 161 1.15 -2.35 -13.68
CA ALA A 161 -0.12 -1.73 -13.98
C ALA A 161 -0.96 -2.68 -14.85
N GLY A 162 -2.05 -3.21 -14.29
CA GLY A 162 -2.85 -4.29 -14.86
C GLY A 162 -3.18 -4.15 -16.34
N THR A 163 -3.60 -5.25 -16.97
CA THR A 163 -3.83 -5.32 -18.42
C THR A 163 -4.71 -4.16 -18.92
N GLY A 164 -4.16 -3.33 -19.82
CA GLY A 164 -4.85 -2.16 -20.38
C GLY A 164 -4.62 -0.84 -19.64
N GLN A 165 -4.03 -0.86 -18.44
CA GLN A 165 -3.75 0.35 -17.64
C GLN A 165 -2.30 0.82 -17.70
N VAL A 166 -1.39 0.03 -18.29
CA VAL A 166 0.06 0.36 -18.40
C VAL A 166 0.31 1.79 -18.89
N ALA A 167 -0.33 2.20 -19.98
CA ALA A 167 -0.16 3.54 -20.53
C ALA A 167 -0.66 4.63 -19.57
N LYS A 168 -1.79 4.40 -18.89
CA LYS A 168 -2.34 5.33 -17.89
C LYS A 168 -1.41 5.44 -16.68
N ALA A 169 -0.90 4.32 -16.19
CA ALA A 169 0.06 4.32 -15.08
C ALA A 169 1.35 5.06 -15.45
N LEU A 170 1.91 4.84 -16.64
CA LEU A 170 3.08 5.58 -17.14
C LEU A 170 2.82 7.09 -17.23
N MET A 171 1.69 7.50 -17.80
CA MET A 171 1.32 8.93 -17.86
C MET A 171 1.21 9.54 -16.46
N MET A 172 0.62 8.82 -15.51
CA MET A 172 0.50 9.28 -14.12
C MET A 172 1.86 9.35 -13.43
N THR A 173 2.75 8.38 -13.65
CA THR A 173 4.13 8.43 -13.16
C THR A 173 4.90 9.61 -13.73
N LEU A 174 4.80 9.87 -15.04
CA LEU A 174 5.41 11.03 -15.68
C LEU A 174 4.84 12.35 -15.15
N LEU A 175 3.53 12.42 -14.93
CA LEU A 175 2.90 13.58 -14.31
C LEU A 175 3.45 13.80 -12.88
N GLY A 176 3.63 12.73 -12.11
CA GLY A 176 4.27 12.78 -10.80
C GLY A 176 5.70 13.32 -10.87
N LEU A 177 6.50 12.84 -11.82
CA LEU A 177 7.86 13.32 -12.06
C LEU A 177 7.87 14.82 -12.42
N ILE A 178 6.94 15.27 -13.27
CA ILE A 178 6.81 16.70 -13.62
C ILE A 178 6.50 17.51 -12.37
N LEU A 179 5.55 17.08 -11.54
CA LEU A 179 5.21 17.75 -10.29
C LEU A 179 6.39 17.79 -9.31
N ALA A 180 7.25 16.78 -9.29
CA ALA A 180 8.45 16.74 -8.45
C ALA A 180 9.52 17.77 -8.85
N THR A 181 9.52 18.22 -10.11
CA THR A 181 10.47 19.23 -10.59
C THR A 181 10.06 20.68 -10.26
N VAL A 182 8.86 20.88 -9.72
CA VAL A 182 8.38 22.20 -9.28
C VAL A 182 9.17 22.62 -8.03
N GLY A 183 9.74 23.83 -8.07
CA GLY A 183 10.57 24.36 -6.99
C GLY A 183 12.04 24.52 -7.39
N GLU A 184 12.90 24.66 -6.40
CA GLU A 184 14.35 24.80 -6.61
C GLU A 184 14.99 23.51 -7.13
N GLY A 185 15.80 23.62 -8.19
CA GLY A 185 16.53 22.47 -8.72
C GLY A 185 17.77 22.10 -7.91
N ALA A 186 18.00 20.81 -7.72
CA ALA A 186 19.08 20.24 -6.90
C ALA A 186 20.51 20.71 -7.25
N LEU A 187 20.75 21.07 -8.51
CA LEU A 187 22.08 21.45 -9.02
C LEU A 187 22.39 22.93 -8.89
N PHE A 188 21.39 23.79 -9.12
CA PHE A 188 21.61 25.22 -9.33
C PHE A 188 20.76 26.10 -8.39
N ASN A 189 19.93 25.50 -7.53
CA ASN A 189 18.95 26.18 -6.66
C ASN A 189 18.11 27.24 -7.41
N MET A 190 17.92 27.03 -8.72
CA MET A 190 17.11 27.92 -9.53
C MET A 190 15.65 27.49 -9.46
N PRO A 191 14.70 28.42 -9.26
CA PRO A 191 13.28 28.10 -9.22
C PRO A 191 12.80 27.64 -10.59
N ARG A 192 12.13 26.49 -10.65
CA ARG A 192 11.54 25.90 -11.85
C ARG A 192 10.04 25.72 -11.66
N PHE A 193 9.26 26.09 -12.67
CA PHE A 193 7.81 25.93 -12.70
C PHE A 193 7.05 26.57 -11.52
N THR A 194 7.63 27.57 -10.85
CA THR A 194 7.03 28.25 -9.69
C THR A 194 5.97 29.29 -10.08
N LEU A 195 5.85 29.62 -11.37
CA LEU A 195 4.93 30.64 -11.89
C LEU A 195 5.06 32.03 -11.22
N GLY A 196 6.20 32.30 -10.58
CA GLY A 196 6.43 33.53 -9.81
C GLY A 196 5.85 33.53 -8.39
N LEU A 197 5.24 32.43 -7.94
CA LEU A 197 4.74 32.28 -6.58
C LEU A 197 5.86 31.87 -5.63
N MET A 198 6.06 32.62 -4.53
CA MET A 198 7.08 32.32 -3.53
C MET A 198 6.81 30.98 -2.84
N ASP A 199 5.53 30.66 -2.57
CA ASP A 199 5.13 29.40 -1.94
C ASP A 199 5.49 28.15 -2.76
N LEU A 200 5.68 28.29 -4.08
CA LEU A 200 6.11 27.18 -4.94
C LEU A 200 7.62 27.03 -5.05
N GLN A 201 8.42 27.93 -4.45
CA GLN A 201 9.88 27.82 -4.48
C GLN A 201 10.38 26.58 -3.73
N SER A 202 9.76 26.25 -2.59
CA SER A 202 10.00 24.99 -1.86
C SER A 202 9.41 23.76 -2.54
N GLY A 203 8.76 23.91 -3.70
CA GLY A 203 8.03 22.87 -4.38
C GLY A 203 6.69 22.55 -3.74
N LEU A 204 6.02 21.52 -4.25
CA LEU A 204 4.74 21.06 -3.71
C LEU A 204 4.97 20.21 -2.47
N SER A 205 4.22 20.45 -1.38
CA SER A 205 4.30 19.57 -0.23
C SER A 205 3.73 18.19 -0.53
N PHE A 206 4.49 17.17 -0.12
CA PHE A 206 4.07 15.78 -0.16
C PHE A 206 2.73 15.56 0.55
N ILE A 207 2.53 16.18 1.72
CA ILE A 207 1.32 16.03 2.54
C ILE A 207 0.12 16.57 1.78
N THR A 208 0.25 17.78 1.22
CA THR A 208 -0.78 18.42 0.40
C THR A 208 -1.15 17.55 -0.79
N LEU A 209 -0.15 17.03 -1.52
CA LEU A 209 -0.38 16.15 -2.66
C LEU A 209 -1.07 14.84 -2.25
N ALA A 210 -0.61 14.16 -1.19
CA ALA A 210 -1.22 12.92 -0.72
C ALA A 210 -2.70 13.11 -0.35
N MET A 211 -3.00 14.19 0.36
CA MET A 211 -4.36 14.56 0.76
C MET A 211 -5.25 14.90 -0.44
N ALA A 212 -4.73 15.71 -1.36
CA ALA A 212 -5.43 16.06 -2.59
C ALA A 212 -5.69 14.83 -3.47
N MET A 213 -4.78 13.87 -3.54
CA MET A 213 -4.91 12.71 -4.43
C MET A 213 -5.76 11.59 -3.82
N PHE A 214 -5.80 11.42 -2.50
CA PHE A 214 -6.45 10.24 -1.88
C PHE A 214 -7.55 10.55 -0.87
N ALA A 215 -7.50 11.67 -0.14
CA ALA A 215 -8.51 11.99 0.86
C ALA A 215 -9.68 12.77 0.25
N LEU A 216 -9.38 13.85 -0.48
CA LEU A 216 -10.40 14.71 -1.07
C LEU A 216 -11.24 14.01 -2.17
N PRO A 217 -10.67 13.24 -3.11
CA PRO A 217 -11.45 12.53 -4.12
C PRO A 217 -12.33 11.45 -3.52
N GLU A 218 -11.94 10.87 -2.39
CA GLU A 218 -12.77 9.90 -1.69
C GLU A 218 -14.01 10.56 -1.08
N ALA A 219 -13.84 11.72 -0.43
CA ALA A 219 -14.96 12.51 0.06
C ALA A 219 -15.91 12.92 -1.08
N MET A 220 -15.38 13.39 -2.20
CA MET A 220 -16.18 13.76 -3.37
C MET A 220 -16.90 12.57 -3.99
N PHE A 221 -16.24 11.42 -4.13
CA PHE A 221 -16.86 10.22 -4.69
C PHE A 221 -17.96 9.65 -3.79
N LEU A 222 -17.80 9.74 -2.46
CA LEU A 222 -18.83 9.37 -1.49
C LEU A 222 -20.09 10.23 -1.62
N VAL A 223 -19.96 11.51 -1.99
CA VAL A 223 -21.08 12.43 -2.28
C VAL A 223 -21.71 12.13 -3.65
N LEU A 224 -20.87 11.94 -4.68
CA LEU A 224 -21.31 11.86 -6.08
C LEU A 224 -21.91 10.51 -6.49
N ASN A 225 -21.72 9.44 -5.71
CA ASN A 225 -22.27 8.12 -6.05
C ASN A 225 -23.23 7.58 -4.98
N PRO A 226 -24.51 8.02 -5.00
CA PRO A 226 -25.57 7.55 -4.11
C PRO A 226 -26.01 6.11 -4.38
N ALA A 227 -25.70 5.52 -5.54
CA ALA A 227 -26.12 4.15 -5.86
C ALA A 227 -25.29 3.10 -5.08
N ARG A 228 -24.05 3.45 -4.71
CA ARG A 228 -23.27 2.71 -3.69
C ARG A 228 -23.85 2.87 -2.27
N SER A 229 -24.88 3.70 -2.10
CA SER A 229 -25.63 3.92 -0.85
C SER A 229 -26.87 3.04 -0.73
N ALA A 230 -27.32 2.38 -1.81
CA ALA A 230 -28.53 1.55 -1.76
C ALA A 230 -28.35 0.20 -1.03
N THR A 231 -27.13 -0.11 -0.56
CA THR A 231 -26.91 -1.21 0.40
C THR A 231 -26.98 -0.71 1.85
N GLU A 232 -27.66 0.43 2.06
CA GLU A 232 -28.12 0.85 3.38
C GLU A 232 -29.19 -0.14 3.87
N GLY A 233 -28.82 -1.02 4.81
CA GLY A 233 -29.75 -1.49 5.83
C GLY A 233 -30.37 -2.88 5.72
N GLU A 234 -30.31 -3.60 4.60
CA GLU A 234 -30.92 -4.95 4.52
C GLU A 234 -29.95 -6.12 4.78
N GLY A 235 -28.65 -5.83 4.90
CA GLY A 235 -27.60 -6.82 5.16
C GLY A 235 -27.47 -7.25 6.62
N GLY A 236 -28.50 -7.89 7.16
CA GLY A 236 -28.39 -8.83 8.28
C GLY A 236 -27.84 -8.30 9.60
N GLY A 237 -28.66 -7.52 10.32
CA GLY A 237 -28.52 -7.30 11.78
C GLY A 237 -28.73 -8.57 12.63
N GLY A 238 -28.49 -9.76 12.08
CA GLY A 238 -28.51 -11.02 12.80
C GLY A 238 -27.26 -11.16 13.66
N LYS A 239 -27.39 -11.76 14.84
CA LYS A 239 -26.23 -12.15 15.65
C LYS A 239 -25.30 -12.99 14.78
N ILE A 240 -24.08 -12.51 14.54
CA ILE A 240 -23.04 -13.31 13.91
C ILE A 240 -22.72 -14.46 14.88
N THR A 241 -23.09 -15.67 14.49
CA THR A 241 -22.87 -16.90 15.25
C THR A 241 -21.90 -17.82 14.50
N GLY A 242 -21.33 -18.80 15.19
CA GLY A 242 -20.48 -19.82 14.53
C GLY A 242 -19.06 -19.34 14.20
N LEU A 243 -18.34 -18.78 15.18
CA LEU A 243 -16.93 -18.38 15.03
C LEU A 243 -15.95 -19.54 14.86
N ARG A 244 -16.41 -20.80 14.99
CA ARG A 244 -15.54 -21.99 14.97
C ARG A 244 -15.50 -22.61 13.57
N PHE A 245 -14.30 -22.84 13.06
CA PHE A 245 -14.05 -23.74 11.94
C PHE A 245 -13.54 -25.10 12.47
N SER A 246 -13.74 -26.18 11.70
CA SER A 246 -13.36 -27.54 12.09
C SER A 246 -11.83 -27.71 12.10
N ARG A 247 -11.31 -28.64 12.92
CA ARG A 247 -9.88 -29.02 12.88
C ARG A 247 -9.43 -29.46 11.49
N ASN A 248 -10.32 -30.08 10.71
CA ASN A 248 -10.02 -30.49 9.34
C ASN A 248 -9.85 -29.29 8.40
N GLU A 249 -10.65 -28.24 8.60
CA GLU A 249 -10.55 -26.99 7.84
C GLU A 249 -9.25 -26.25 8.19
N GLY A 250 -8.87 -26.25 9.47
CA GLY A 250 -7.57 -25.73 9.91
C GLY A 250 -6.39 -26.45 9.25
N LYS A 251 -6.43 -27.79 9.19
CA LYS A 251 -5.41 -28.60 8.50
C LYS A 251 -5.36 -28.34 6.99
N ALA A 252 -6.51 -28.11 6.36
CA ALA A 252 -6.59 -27.78 4.93
C ALA A 252 -6.08 -26.35 4.63
N MET A 253 -6.29 -25.42 5.57
CA MET A 253 -5.92 -24.02 5.45
C MET A 253 -4.43 -23.77 5.72
N ALA A 254 -3.83 -24.46 6.68
CA ALA A 254 -2.42 -24.28 7.05
C ALA A 254 -1.42 -24.32 5.87
N PRO A 255 -1.43 -25.31 4.96
CA PRO A 255 -0.51 -25.33 3.83
C PRO A 255 -0.79 -24.21 2.81
N VAL A 256 -2.06 -23.80 2.67
CA VAL A 256 -2.45 -22.67 1.82
C VAL A 256 -1.86 -21.38 2.37
N ILE A 257 -2.08 -21.10 3.66
CA ILE A 257 -1.51 -19.93 4.33
C ILE A 257 0.01 -19.92 4.15
N GLY A 258 0.71 -21.02 4.42
CA GLY A 258 2.16 -21.09 4.28
C GLY A 258 2.65 -20.72 2.87
N ARG A 259 2.09 -21.36 1.82
CA ARG A 259 2.45 -21.07 0.42
C ARG A 259 2.15 -19.63 0.02
N GLN A 260 0.95 -19.17 0.34
CA GLN A 260 0.46 -17.86 -0.08
C GLN A 260 1.11 -16.72 0.71
N SER A 261 1.58 -16.97 1.93
CA SER A 261 2.38 -16.00 2.69
C SER A 261 3.74 -15.77 2.05
N VAL A 262 4.42 -16.85 1.62
CA VAL A 262 5.71 -16.75 0.94
C VAL A 262 5.55 -16.05 -0.42
N GLN A 263 4.56 -16.47 -1.21
CA GLN A 263 4.24 -15.83 -2.48
C GLN A 263 3.89 -14.35 -2.30
N GLY A 264 2.99 -14.05 -1.35
CA GLY A 264 2.56 -12.69 -1.05
C GLY A 264 3.72 -11.80 -0.62
N PHE A 265 4.61 -12.30 0.25
CA PHE A 265 5.81 -11.59 0.67
C PHE A 265 6.67 -11.16 -0.53
N PHE A 266 7.04 -12.11 -1.40
CA PHE A 266 7.89 -11.79 -2.55
C PHE A 266 7.21 -10.86 -3.56
N ILE A 267 5.88 -10.97 -3.76
CA ILE A 267 5.15 -10.01 -4.58
C ILE A 267 5.15 -8.63 -3.93
N GLY A 268 5.01 -8.55 -2.60
CA GLY A 268 5.08 -7.29 -1.86
C GLY A 268 6.44 -6.60 -1.95
N VAL A 269 7.53 -7.38 -2.00
CA VAL A 269 8.90 -6.86 -2.19
C VAL A 269 9.07 -6.21 -3.57
N LEU A 270 8.28 -6.61 -4.59
CA LEU A 270 8.37 -6.04 -5.92
C LEU A 270 7.73 -4.64 -5.97
N PRO A 271 8.47 -3.60 -6.40
CA PRO A 271 7.92 -2.25 -6.52
C PRO A 271 6.72 -2.19 -7.47
N GLY A 272 5.64 -1.55 -7.02
CA GLY A 272 4.44 -1.31 -7.82
C GLY A 272 3.52 -2.52 -8.01
N ALA A 273 3.87 -3.73 -7.55
CA ALA A 273 3.01 -4.90 -7.66
C ALA A 273 1.88 -4.88 -6.61
N GLY A 274 2.22 -4.52 -5.38
CA GLY A 274 1.27 -4.30 -4.29
C GLY A 274 0.43 -5.52 -3.86
N ALA A 275 -0.42 -5.30 -2.87
CA ALA A 275 -1.21 -6.36 -2.24
C ALA A 275 -2.36 -6.89 -3.12
N THR A 276 -2.85 -6.08 -4.06
CA THR A 276 -3.89 -6.49 -5.02
C THR A 276 -3.42 -7.63 -5.91
N ILE A 277 -2.26 -7.50 -6.57
CA ILE A 277 -1.74 -8.56 -7.43
C ILE A 277 -1.47 -9.83 -6.60
N ALA A 278 -0.92 -9.67 -5.40
CA ALA A 278 -0.66 -10.79 -4.50
C ALA A 278 -1.94 -11.57 -4.17
N SER A 279 -3.01 -10.86 -3.80
CA SER A 279 -4.31 -11.43 -3.46
C SER A 279 -4.94 -12.18 -4.63
N PHE A 280 -5.00 -11.55 -5.82
CA PHE A 280 -5.54 -12.18 -7.03
C PHE A 280 -4.72 -13.39 -7.48
N LEU A 281 -3.39 -13.30 -7.44
CA LEU A 281 -2.53 -14.40 -7.82
C LEU A 281 -2.63 -15.54 -6.81
N GLY A 282 -2.73 -15.25 -5.51
CA GLY A 282 -2.89 -16.28 -4.48
C GLY A 282 -4.19 -17.05 -4.65
N TYR A 283 -5.29 -16.34 -4.95
CA TYR A 283 -6.56 -16.96 -5.32
C TYR A 283 -6.43 -17.87 -6.54
N ALA A 284 -5.82 -17.36 -7.63
CA ALA A 284 -5.68 -18.09 -8.89
C ALA A 284 -4.81 -19.35 -8.75
N VAL A 285 -3.67 -19.24 -8.04
CA VAL A 285 -2.76 -20.36 -7.79
C VAL A 285 -3.48 -21.48 -7.04
N GLU A 286 -4.18 -21.16 -5.95
CA GLU A 286 -4.87 -22.17 -5.15
C GLU A 286 -6.08 -22.78 -5.86
N ARG A 287 -6.79 -22.00 -6.68
CA ARG A 287 -7.85 -22.52 -7.55
C ARG A 287 -7.31 -23.50 -8.60
N ASN A 288 -6.11 -23.26 -9.12
CA ASN A 288 -5.48 -24.13 -10.12
C ASN A 288 -4.85 -25.38 -9.49
N LEU A 289 -4.42 -25.30 -8.23
CA LEU A 289 -3.90 -26.46 -7.48
C LEU A 289 -5.03 -27.37 -6.97
N ALA A 290 -6.21 -26.81 -6.71
CA ALA A 290 -7.39 -27.57 -6.29
C ALA A 290 -7.84 -28.56 -7.37
N LYS A 291 -8.31 -29.75 -6.95
CA LYS A 291 -8.73 -30.83 -7.85
C LYS A 291 -10.19 -31.21 -7.63
N GLY A 292 -10.87 -31.59 -8.72
CA GLY A 292 -12.20 -32.21 -8.66
C GLY A 292 -13.25 -31.30 -8.00
N GLU A 293 -13.86 -31.78 -6.91
CA GLU A 293 -14.91 -31.03 -6.21
C GLU A 293 -14.40 -29.78 -5.49
N GLU A 294 -13.17 -29.81 -4.94
CA GLU A 294 -12.61 -28.64 -4.25
C GLU A 294 -12.49 -27.42 -5.17
N GLN A 295 -12.15 -27.66 -6.45
CA GLN A 295 -12.03 -26.59 -7.45
C GLN A 295 -13.41 -25.96 -7.77
N LYS A 296 -14.49 -26.75 -7.69
CA LYS A 296 -15.86 -26.29 -7.94
C LYS A 296 -16.42 -25.45 -6.79
N GLU A 297 -15.82 -25.53 -5.60
CA GLU A 297 -16.20 -24.72 -4.43
C GLU A 297 -15.68 -23.29 -4.50
N PHE A 298 -14.61 -23.01 -5.26
CA PHE A 298 -14.10 -21.66 -5.44
C PHE A 298 -15.16 -20.77 -6.10
N GLY A 299 -15.37 -19.58 -5.52
CA GLY A 299 -16.44 -18.66 -5.90
C GLY A 299 -17.79 -19.01 -5.29
N LYS A 300 -17.88 -20.08 -4.49
CA LYS A 300 -19.11 -20.55 -3.82
C LYS A 300 -18.94 -20.68 -2.31
N GLY A 301 -17.83 -20.20 -1.75
CA GLY A 301 -17.53 -20.26 -0.33
C GLY A 301 -16.54 -21.35 0.04
N SER A 302 -15.46 -21.50 -0.74
CA SER A 302 -14.31 -22.34 -0.42
C SER A 302 -13.46 -21.75 0.69
N VAL A 303 -13.14 -22.57 1.71
CA VAL A 303 -12.20 -22.18 2.80
C VAL A 303 -10.82 -21.81 2.23
N LYS A 304 -10.33 -22.58 1.24
CA LYS A 304 -9.05 -22.30 0.58
C LYS A 304 -9.13 -21.03 -0.27
N GLY A 305 -10.25 -20.84 -0.98
CA GLY A 305 -10.53 -19.65 -1.78
C GLY A 305 -10.60 -18.36 -0.96
N LEU A 306 -10.97 -18.44 0.31
CA LEU A 306 -10.96 -17.29 1.23
C LEU A 306 -9.60 -17.09 1.91
N ALA A 307 -8.96 -18.15 2.41
CA ALA A 307 -7.70 -18.05 3.14
C ALA A 307 -6.50 -17.66 2.25
N ALA A 308 -6.50 -18.08 0.99
CA ALA A 308 -5.43 -17.81 0.04
C ALA A 308 -5.22 -16.31 -0.26
N PRO A 309 -6.23 -15.56 -0.73
CA PRO A 309 -6.09 -14.13 -0.99
C PRO A 309 -5.77 -13.35 0.29
N GLU A 310 -6.34 -13.72 1.44
CA GLU A 310 -6.07 -13.02 2.70
C GLU A 310 -4.63 -13.18 3.19
N ALA A 311 -4.09 -14.41 3.17
CA ALA A 311 -2.70 -14.64 3.52
C ALA A 311 -1.74 -13.92 2.57
N ALA A 312 -2.01 -13.97 1.26
CA ALA A 312 -1.18 -13.30 0.26
C ALA A 312 -1.24 -11.77 0.36
N ASN A 313 -2.43 -11.20 0.58
CA ASN A 313 -2.67 -9.77 0.73
C ASN A 313 -1.88 -9.22 1.94
N ASN A 314 -2.05 -9.83 3.11
CA ASN A 314 -1.39 -9.37 4.34
C ASN A 314 0.12 -9.60 4.30
N ALA A 315 0.57 -10.72 3.71
CA ALA A 315 2.00 -10.94 3.50
C ALA A 315 2.62 -9.93 2.53
N ALA A 316 1.90 -9.53 1.48
CA ALA A 316 2.38 -8.49 0.57
C ALA A 316 2.45 -7.11 1.23
N CYS A 317 1.50 -6.78 2.10
CA CYS A 317 1.55 -5.54 2.89
C CYS A 317 2.82 -5.47 3.73
N THR A 318 3.17 -6.52 4.46
CA THR A 318 4.39 -6.59 5.26
C THR A 318 5.65 -6.68 4.38
N GLY A 319 5.62 -7.46 3.30
CA GLY A 319 6.73 -7.58 2.34
C GLY A 319 7.09 -6.26 1.65
N SER A 320 6.10 -5.38 1.45
CA SER A 320 6.32 -4.05 0.86
C SER A 320 7.16 -3.10 1.74
N PHE A 321 7.35 -3.42 3.02
CA PHE A 321 8.27 -2.69 3.89
C PHE A 321 9.73 -3.04 3.66
N VAL A 322 10.05 -4.19 3.04
CA VAL A 322 11.44 -4.57 2.76
C VAL A 322 12.11 -3.50 1.88
N PRO A 323 11.65 -3.20 0.65
CA PRO A 323 12.28 -2.16 -0.17
C PRO A 323 12.05 -0.75 0.39
N LEU A 324 10.96 -0.51 1.12
CA LEU A 324 10.66 0.80 1.72
C LEU A 324 11.73 1.17 2.75
N LEU A 325 11.98 0.31 3.74
CA LEU A 325 12.89 0.59 4.84
C LEU A 325 14.36 0.49 4.41
N THR A 326 14.67 -0.39 3.44
CA THR A 326 16.05 -0.69 3.05
C THR A 326 16.53 0.08 1.83
N LEU A 327 15.67 0.42 0.87
CA LEU A 327 16.05 1.12 -0.36
C LEU A 327 15.38 2.49 -0.49
N GLY A 328 14.39 2.81 0.35
CA GLY A 328 13.56 4.00 0.17
C GLY A 328 12.64 3.89 -1.05
N ILE A 329 12.31 2.68 -1.50
CA ILE A 329 11.48 2.45 -2.68
C ILE A 329 10.15 1.82 -2.27
N PRO A 330 9.00 2.43 -2.59
CA PRO A 330 7.71 1.93 -2.16
C PRO A 330 7.30 0.68 -2.98
N GLY A 331 6.88 -0.38 -2.27
CA GLY A 331 6.32 -1.61 -2.88
C GLY A 331 4.91 -1.45 -3.44
N SER A 332 4.18 -0.43 -2.98
CA SER A 332 2.78 -0.14 -3.30
C SER A 332 2.45 1.36 -3.17
N GLY A 333 1.28 1.78 -3.65
CA GLY A 333 0.77 3.14 -3.42
C GLY A 333 0.67 3.52 -1.94
N THR A 334 0.25 2.58 -1.09
CA THR A 334 0.15 2.81 0.37
C THR A 334 1.51 3.03 1.01
N THR A 335 2.52 2.22 0.65
CA THR A 335 3.88 2.43 1.13
C THR A 335 4.55 3.68 0.56
N ALA A 336 4.08 4.18 -0.58
CA ALA A 336 4.53 5.47 -1.10
C ALA A 336 4.07 6.60 -0.17
N ILE A 337 2.84 6.51 0.34
CA ILE A 337 2.35 7.48 1.33
C ILE A 337 3.14 7.37 2.64
N LEU A 338 3.47 6.15 3.08
CA LEU A 338 4.33 5.94 4.24
C LEU A 338 5.77 6.44 4.03
N LEU A 339 6.33 6.31 2.82
CA LEU A 339 7.63 6.88 2.47
C LEU A 339 7.63 8.40 2.59
N GLY A 340 6.61 9.06 2.05
CA GLY A 340 6.49 10.50 2.18
C GLY A 340 6.24 10.95 3.63
N ALA A 341 5.53 10.15 4.43
CA ALA A 341 5.38 10.40 5.87
C ALA A 341 6.72 10.27 6.62
N LEU A 342 7.54 9.27 6.29
CA LEU A 342 8.90 9.11 6.82
C LEU A 342 9.75 10.36 6.54
N ILE A 343 9.75 10.81 5.29
CA ILE A 343 10.49 12.01 4.87
C ILE A 343 9.98 13.25 5.60
N ALA A 344 8.66 13.41 5.74
CA ALA A 344 8.06 14.53 6.49
C ALA A 344 8.42 14.51 7.99
N LEU A 345 8.69 13.34 8.56
CA LEU A 345 9.19 13.16 9.93
C LEU A 345 10.71 13.25 10.04
N ASN A 346 11.41 13.69 8.98
CA ASN A 346 12.86 13.75 8.88
C ASN A 346 13.56 12.39 9.04
N VAL A 347 12.86 11.29 8.75
CA VAL A 347 13.44 9.95 8.70
C VAL A 347 13.75 9.63 7.25
N THR A 348 15.01 9.38 6.92
CA THR A 348 15.44 9.02 5.56
C THR A 348 15.54 7.50 5.44
N PRO A 349 14.59 6.83 4.76
CA PRO A 349 14.66 5.39 4.59
C PRO A 349 15.77 5.03 3.61
N GLY A 350 16.35 3.85 3.79
CA GLY A 350 17.50 3.41 3.00
C GLY A 350 18.42 2.47 3.78
N PRO A 351 19.55 2.08 3.20
CA PRO A 351 20.40 1.02 3.74
C PRO A 351 21.03 1.41 5.07
N ARG A 352 21.23 2.72 5.25
CA ARG A 352 21.76 3.30 6.47
C ARG A 352 20.73 3.42 7.58
N LEU A 353 19.42 3.30 7.33
CA LEU A 353 18.39 3.44 8.36
C LEU A 353 18.61 2.47 9.53
N MET A 354 19.05 1.24 9.23
CA MET A 354 19.38 0.23 10.23
C MET A 354 20.61 0.56 11.07
N VAL A 355 21.50 1.44 10.58
CA VAL A 355 22.75 1.84 11.22
C VAL A 355 22.60 3.17 11.95
N ASP A 356 22.02 4.17 11.27
CA ASP A 356 21.91 5.54 11.74
C ASP A 356 20.76 5.70 12.76
N THR A 357 19.67 4.96 12.61
CA THR A 357 18.50 4.97 13.53
C THR A 357 17.96 3.55 13.75
N PRO A 358 18.72 2.64 14.38
CA PRO A 358 18.31 1.25 14.57
C PRO A 358 17.01 1.14 15.36
N GLU A 359 16.72 2.08 16.26
CA GLU A 359 15.51 2.11 17.07
C GLU A 359 14.27 2.15 16.19
N ILE A 360 14.24 3.06 15.20
CA ILE A 360 13.11 3.20 14.26
C ILE A 360 12.97 1.94 13.41
N PHE A 361 14.07 1.47 12.82
CA PHE A 361 14.06 0.32 11.93
C PHE A 361 13.50 -0.94 12.62
N TRP A 362 14.04 -1.29 13.80
CA TRP A 362 13.64 -2.49 14.51
C TRP A 362 12.29 -2.34 15.21
N ALA A 363 11.97 -1.16 15.75
CA ALA A 363 10.67 -0.93 16.39
C ALA A 363 9.52 -1.04 15.40
N VAL A 364 9.67 -0.55 14.17
CA VAL A 364 8.64 -0.72 13.13
C VAL A 364 8.44 -2.20 12.81
N ILE A 365 9.51 -2.96 12.57
CA ILE A 365 9.42 -4.41 12.26
C ILE A 365 8.74 -5.17 13.40
N ILE A 366 9.13 -4.90 14.65
CA ILE A 366 8.56 -5.58 15.82
C ILE A 366 7.12 -5.14 16.07
N SER A 367 6.79 -3.86 15.85
CA SER A 367 5.42 -3.36 15.96
C SER A 367 4.47 -4.05 14.97
N MET A 368 4.96 -4.56 13.83
CA MET A 368 4.13 -5.34 12.89
C MET A 368 3.72 -6.69 13.50
N PHE A 369 4.60 -7.35 14.26
CA PHE A 369 4.24 -8.57 14.99
C PHE A 369 3.20 -8.29 16.07
N ILE A 370 3.46 -7.25 16.88
CA ILE A 370 2.53 -6.84 17.95
C ILE A 370 1.19 -6.42 17.35
N GLY A 371 1.20 -5.63 16.27
CA GLY A 371 0.03 -5.16 15.55
C GLY A 371 -0.81 -6.29 14.99
N ASN A 372 -0.19 -7.31 14.37
CA ASN A 372 -0.92 -8.50 13.91
C ASN A 372 -1.60 -9.23 15.09
N LEU A 373 -0.92 -9.39 16.22
CA LEU A 373 -1.50 -10.00 17.41
C LEU A 373 -2.66 -9.17 17.97
N VAL A 374 -2.47 -7.86 18.08
CA VAL A 374 -3.49 -6.90 18.52
C VAL A 374 -4.70 -6.94 17.58
N LEU A 375 -4.50 -6.98 16.27
CA LEU A 375 -5.58 -7.09 15.29
C LEU A 375 -6.37 -8.39 15.46
N LEU A 376 -5.70 -9.52 15.71
CA LEU A 376 -6.39 -10.79 15.97
C LEU A 376 -7.23 -10.71 17.25
N ILE A 377 -6.66 -10.15 18.33
CA ILE A 377 -7.32 -10.01 19.64
C ILE A 377 -8.47 -9.01 19.58
N LEU A 378 -8.35 -7.93 18.83
CA LEU A 378 -9.38 -6.91 18.70
C LEU A 378 -10.49 -7.35 17.75
N ASN A 379 -10.13 -7.85 16.56
CA ASN A 379 -11.13 -8.11 15.53
C ASN A 379 -12.05 -9.29 15.86
N LEU A 380 -11.53 -10.40 16.38
CA LEU A 380 -12.37 -11.59 16.65
C LEU A 380 -13.52 -11.29 17.64
N PRO A 381 -13.29 -10.60 18.78
CA PRO A 381 -14.36 -10.17 19.68
C PRO A 381 -15.21 -9.02 19.14
N LEU A 382 -14.65 -8.18 18.25
CA LEU A 382 -15.37 -7.07 17.66
C LEU A 382 -16.33 -7.52 16.54
N ILE A 383 -16.14 -8.70 15.93
CA ILE A 383 -17.01 -9.26 14.87
C ILE A 383 -18.51 -8.99 15.12
N PRO A 384 -19.11 -9.28 16.30
CA PRO A 384 -20.53 -9.06 16.55
C PRO A 384 -20.95 -7.57 16.55
N TYR A 385 -20.01 -6.65 16.79
CA TYR A 385 -20.24 -5.21 16.81
C TYR A 385 -19.98 -4.54 15.46
N ILE A 386 -19.19 -5.19 14.59
CA ILE A 386 -18.83 -4.65 13.26
C ILE A 386 -20.06 -4.33 12.41
N ALA A 387 -21.13 -5.14 12.51
CA ALA A 387 -22.38 -4.89 11.79
C ALA A 387 -23.04 -3.54 12.12
N LYS A 388 -22.85 -3.00 13.33
CA LYS A 388 -23.37 -1.68 13.74
C LYS A 388 -22.48 -0.51 13.34
N ILE A 389 -21.20 -0.76 13.10
CA ILE A 389 -20.25 0.28 12.68
C ILE A 389 -20.39 0.53 11.16
N LEU A 390 -20.72 -0.51 10.40
CA LEU A 390 -21.04 -0.40 8.98
C LEU A 390 -22.28 0.47 8.69
N SER A 391 -23.10 0.77 9.70
CA SER A 391 -24.27 1.66 9.60
C SER A 391 -23.99 3.11 9.99
N ILE A 392 -22.72 3.52 10.17
CA ILE A 392 -22.40 4.94 10.40
C ILE A 392 -22.81 5.75 9.16
N PRO A 393 -23.68 6.78 9.31
CA PRO A 393 -24.14 7.54 8.16
C PRO A 393 -23.00 8.29 7.49
N ARG A 394 -22.96 8.25 6.15
CA ARG A 394 -21.99 9.00 5.34
C ARG A 394 -22.03 10.51 5.63
N ASN A 395 -23.19 11.01 6.06
CA ASN A 395 -23.41 12.41 6.46
C ASN A 395 -22.45 12.87 7.57
N TYR A 396 -21.92 11.98 8.40
CA TYR A 396 -20.89 12.31 9.38
C TYR A 396 -19.48 12.10 8.82
N LEU A 397 -19.28 11.01 8.08
CA LEU A 397 -17.96 10.62 7.56
C LEU A 397 -17.37 11.66 6.61
N ILE A 398 -18.18 12.18 5.69
CA ILE A 398 -17.74 13.15 4.67
C ILE A 398 -17.24 14.45 5.32
N PRO A 399 -17.99 15.13 6.23
CA PRO A 399 -17.49 16.28 6.95
C PRO A 399 -16.18 16.02 7.71
N PHE A 400 -16.04 14.87 8.38
CA PHE A 400 -14.78 14.55 9.07
C PHE A 400 -13.61 14.39 8.11
N ILE A 401 -13.79 13.68 6.99
CA ILE A 401 -12.73 13.55 5.98
C ILE A 401 -12.32 14.94 5.48
N LEU A 402 -13.28 15.77 5.09
CA LEU A 402 -13.00 17.13 4.59
C LEU A 402 -12.30 17.99 5.66
N PHE A 403 -12.79 17.94 6.90
CA PHE A 403 -12.18 18.66 8.01
C PHE A 403 -10.71 18.27 8.22
N PHE A 404 -10.41 16.98 8.38
CA PHE A 404 -9.04 16.52 8.60
C PHE A 404 -8.13 16.74 7.38
N THR A 405 -8.67 16.65 6.16
CA THR A 405 -7.95 16.91 4.92
C THR A 405 -7.54 18.39 4.82
N LEU A 406 -8.47 19.31 5.08
CA LEU A 406 -8.18 20.75 5.03
C LEU A 406 -7.29 21.18 6.20
N MET A 407 -7.61 20.74 7.42
CA MET A 407 -6.79 21.02 8.61
C MET A 407 -5.38 20.46 8.47
N GLY A 408 -5.23 19.27 7.88
CA GLY A 408 -3.93 18.64 7.73
C GLY A 408 -2.97 19.39 6.81
N ALA A 409 -3.48 19.85 5.67
CA ALA A 409 -2.69 20.70 4.77
C ALA A 409 -2.37 22.06 5.39
N TYR A 410 -3.30 22.63 6.15
CA TYR A 410 -3.09 23.91 6.81
C TYR A 410 -2.08 23.84 7.96
N ILE A 411 -2.18 22.85 8.86
CA ILE A 411 -1.30 22.72 10.03
C ILE A 411 0.16 22.54 9.61
N GLY A 412 0.43 21.80 8.54
CA GLY A 412 1.79 21.48 8.13
C GLY A 412 2.61 22.70 7.69
N GLN A 413 1.97 23.64 6.97
CA GLN A 413 2.67 24.79 6.38
C GLN A 413 2.20 26.14 6.90
N ASN A 414 1.12 26.18 7.68
CA ASN A 414 0.44 27.39 8.13
C ASN A 414 0.22 28.39 6.99
N ASN A 415 -0.16 27.87 5.82
CA ASN A 415 -0.23 28.62 4.56
C ASN A 415 -1.59 28.41 3.89
N ALA A 416 -2.28 29.51 3.55
CA ALA A 416 -3.55 29.47 2.84
C ALA A 416 -3.39 29.08 1.36
N THR A 417 -2.25 29.36 0.73
CA THR A 417 -1.96 28.96 -0.66
C THR A 417 -1.98 27.44 -0.80
N GLU A 418 -1.50 26.72 0.21
CA GLU A 418 -1.52 25.26 0.25
C GLU A 418 -2.94 24.68 0.26
N LEU A 419 -3.90 25.37 0.88
CA LEU A 419 -5.30 24.97 0.81
C LEU A 419 -5.85 25.10 -0.61
N LEU A 420 -5.49 26.17 -1.33
CA LEU A 420 -5.91 26.37 -2.71
C LEU A 420 -5.29 25.32 -3.64
N ILE A 421 -4.01 25.01 -3.45
CA ILE A 421 -3.30 23.94 -4.17
C ILE A 421 -3.97 22.59 -3.89
N LEU A 422 -4.28 22.28 -2.62
CA LEU A 422 -4.97 21.05 -2.23
C LEU A 422 -6.32 20.92 -2.93
N VAL A 423 -7.13 21.97 -2.91
CA VAL A 423 -8.47 21.95 -3.53
C VAL A 423 -8.35 21.79 -5.04
N GLY A 424 -7.47 22.55 -5.69
CA GLY A 424 -7.25 22.48 -7.13
C GLY A 424 -6.77 21.09 -7.58
N LEU A 425 -5.74 20.56 -6.90
CA LEU A 425 -5.23 19.21 -7.17
C LEU A 425 -6.27 18.13 -6.84
N GLY A 426 -7.09 18.31 -5.81
CA GLY A 426 -8.12 17.34 -5.43
C GLY A 426 -9.29 17.27 -6.41
N VAL A 427 -9.69 18.41 -6.97
CA VAL A 427 -10.63 18.44 -8.10
C VAL A 427 -10.03 17.73 -9.31
N LEU A 428 -8.78 18.03 -9.67
CA LEU A 428 -8.08 17.36 -10.77
C LEU A 428 -7.98 15.84 -10.53
N ALA A 429 -7.63 15.42 -9.33
CA ALA A 429 -7.52 14.02 -8.94
C ALA A 429 -8.87 13.29 -9.03
N THR A 430 -9.96 13.99 -8.68
CA THR A 430 -11.33 13.49 -8.81
C THR A 430 -11.68 13.27 -10.28
N ILE A 431 -11.35 14.21 -11.16
CA ILE A 431 -11.54 14.07 -12.62
C ILE A 431 -10.72 12.90 -13.17
N LEU A 432 -9.45 12.81 -12.81
CA LEU A 432 -8.57 11.71 -13.25
C LEU A 432 -9.08 10.35 -12.78
N ARG A 433 -9.61 10.28 -11.56
CA ARG A 433 -10.24 9.06 -11.03
C ARG A 433 -11.50 8.68 -11.80
N PHE A 434 -12.34 9.64 -12.19
CA PHE A 434 -13.50 9.38 -13.06
C PHE A 434 -13.10 8.87 -14.45
N ALA A 435 -11.92 9.27 -14.95
CA ALA A 435 -11.37 8.79 -16.21
C ALA A 435 -10.58 7.46 -16.08
N ASP A 436 -10.69 6.77 -14.93
CA ASP A 436 -9.97 5.52 -14.60
C ASP A 436 -8.44 5.65 -14.70
N TYR A 437 -7.87 6.79 -14.30
CA TYR A 437 -6.43 6.94 -14.15
C TYR A 437 -5.98 6.54 -12.73
N PRO A 438 -4.98 5.64 -12.60
CA PRO A 438 -4.50 5.24 -11.29
C PRO A 438 -3.70 6.38 -10.64
N LEU A 439 -4.11 6.83 -9.46
CA LEU A 439 -3.49 7.96 -8.76
C LEU A 439 -2.18 7.58 -8.03
N ALA A 440 -2.03 6.31 -7.61
CA ALA A 440 -0.84 5.83 -6.91
C ALA A 440 0.48 5.96 -7.69
N PRO A 441 0.53 5.62 -9.00
CA PRO A 441 1.70 5.87 -9.84
C PRO A 441 2.18 7.33 -9.85
N LEU A 442 1.29 8.31 -9.74
CA LEU A 442 1.66 9.73 -9.67
C LEU A 442 2.36 10.06 -8.37
N LEU A 443 1.83 9.61 -7.23
CA LEU A 443 2.44 9.88 -5.93
C LEU A 443 3.81 9.18 -5.79
N ILE A 444 3.94 7.96 -6.34
CA ILE A 444 5.25 7.29 -6.41
C ILE A 444 6.21 8.05 -7.33
N GLY A 445 5.74 8.48 -8.51
CA GLY A 445 6.53 9.30 -9.43
C GLY A 445 7.00 10.61 -8.80
N PHE A 446 6.15 11.22 -7.98
CA PHE A 446 6.47 12.45 -7.26
C PHE A 446 7.59 12.25 -6.24
N ILE A 447 7.46 11.26 -5.35
CA ILE A 447 8.48 11.00 -4.31
C ILE A 447 9.79 10.51 -4.91
N LEU A 448 9.73 9.55 -5.83
CA LEU A 448 10.94 9.01 -6.43
C LEU A 448 11.58 10.00 -7.41
N GLY A 449 10.84 10.99 -7.90
CA GLY A 449 11.32 11.99 -8.86
C GLY A 449 12.41 12.88 -8.29
N THR A 450 12.23 13.37 -7.07
CA THR A 450 13.27 14.18 -6.37
C THR A 450 14.52 13.34 -6.13
N MET A 451 14.36 12.12 -5.61
CA MET A 451 15.46 11.18 -5.40
C MET A 451 16.17 10.80 -6.70
N LEU A 452 15.41 10.60 -7.79
CA LEU A 452 15.93 10.28 -9.12
C LEU A 452 16.79 11.46 -9.63
N GLU A 453 16.27 12.67 -9.56
CA GLU A 453 16.97 13.88 -10.00
C GLU A 453 18.26 14.14 -9.21
N ASP A 454 18.20 14.05 -7.88
CA ASP A 454 19.36 14.26 -7.00
C ASP A 454 20.48 13.27 -7.31
N ASN A 455 20.12 11.98 -7.42
CA ASN A 455 21.08 10.92 -7.68
C ASN A 455 21.62 10.97 -9.12
N PHE A 456 20.79 11.34 -10.09
CA PHE A 456 21.24 11.59 -11.46
C PHE A 456 22.24 12.74 -11.51
N SER A 457 21.89 13.87 -10.91
CA SER A 457 22.71 15.08 -10.84
C SER A 457 24.06 14.83 -10.18
N ARG A 458 24.07 14.15 -9.02
CA ARG A 458 25.29 13.77 -8.31
C ARG A 458 26.17 12.84 -9.16
N SER A 459 25.57 11.90 -9.88
CA SER A 459 26.31 10.97 -10.74
C SER A 459 26.91 11.68 -11.97
N MET A 460 26.16 12.57 -12.61
CA MET A 460 26.66 13.38 -13.72
C MET A 460 27.88 14.23 -13.33
N GLN A 461 27.87 14.80 -12.12
CA GLN A 461 29.01 15.56 -11.60
C GLN A 461 30.23 14.68 -11.31
N LEU A 462 30.03 13.55 -10.62
CA LEU A 462 31.13 12.66 -10.23
C LEU A 462 31.83 12.02 -11.43
N TYR A 463 31.07 11.68 -12.47
CA TYR A 463 31.57 10.97 -13.65
C TYR A 463 31.71 11.86 -14.88
N ARG A 464 31.60 13.19 -14.72
CA ARG A 464 31.77 14.19 -15.80
C ARG A 464 30.89 13.93 -17.03
N GLY A 465 29.70 13.36 -16.84
CA GLY A 465 28.82 12.97 -17.93
C GLY A 465 28.08 11.67 -17.64
N LEU A 466 27.67 10.97 -18.71
CA LEU A 466 26.92 9.71 -18.65
C LEU A 466 27.83 8.47 -18.49
N ASP A 467 29.13 8.67 -18.27
CA ASP A 467 30.12 7.59 -18.20
C ASP A 467 29.84 6.62 -17.04
N PHE A 468 29.17 7.09 -15.98
CA PHE A 468 28.71 6.26 -14.87
C PHE A 468 27.84 5.07 -15.30
N ILE A 469 27.16 5.15 -16.46
CA ILE A 469 26.36 4.06 -17.01
C ILE A 469 27.26 2.87 -17.40
N TRP A 470 28.46 3.13 -17.94
CA TRP A 470 29.38 2.11 -18.43
C TRP A 470 30.45 1.75 -17.39
N GLU A 471 30.90 2.71 -16.60
CA GLU A 471 31.92 2.52 -15.56
C GLU A 471 31.41 1.76 -14.33
N ARG A 472 30.09 1.73 -14.09
CA ARG A 472 29.45 0.97 -13.02
C ARG A 472 28.60 -0.17 -13.59
N PRO A 473 29.12 -1.42 -13.66
CA PRO A 473 28.37 -2.56 -14.20
C PRO A 473 27.02 -2.81 -13.51
N MET A 474 26.91 -2.51 -12.21
CA MET A 474 25.65 -2.62 -11.45
C MET A 474 24.59 -1.66 -11.97
N THR A 475 24.95 -0.39 -12.21
CA THR A 475 24.06 0.63 -12.79
C THR A 475 23.55 0.18 -14.15
N MET A 476 24.45 -0.30 -15.02
CA MET A 476 24.06 -0.81 -16.33
C MET A 476 23.07 -1.98 -16.22
N GLY A 477 23.35 -2.94 -15.35
CA GLY A 477 22.48 -4.09 -15.11
C GLY A 477 21.08 -3.67 -14.66
N LEU A 478 20.99 -2.72 -13.72
CA LEU A 478 19.72 -2.17 -13.26
C LEU A 478 18.95 -1.42 -14.37
N LEU A 479 19.64 -0.63 -15.19
CA LEU A 479 19.02 0.07 -16.33
C LEU A 479 18.52 -0.91 -17.40
N VAL A 480 19.27 -1.99 -17.66
CA VAL A 480 18.81 -3.08 -18.55
C VAL A 480 17.56 -3.76 -17.97
N ILE A 481 17.53 -4.04 -16.67
CA ILE A 481 16.34 -4.59 -15.99
C ILE A 481 15.16 -3.63 -16.14
N ALA A 482 15.35 -2.34 -15.90
CA ALA A 482 14.30 -1.33 -16.08
C ALA A 482 13.75 -1.32 -17.51
N LEU A 483 14.65 -1.36 -18.51
CA LEU A 483 14.27 -1.42 -19.91
C LEU A 483 13.46 -2.69 -20.22
N LEU A 484 13.90 -3.84 -19.71
CA LEU A 484 13.18 -5.11 -19.88
C LEU A 484 11.80 -5.10 -19.23
N LEU A 485 11.66 -4.49 -18.05
CA LEU A 485 10.37 -4.35 -17.35
C LEU A 485 9.36 -3.53 -18.16
N VAL A 486 9.79 -2.53 -18.92
CA VAL A 486 8.90 -1.74 -19.78
C VAL A 486 8.61 -2.43 -21.11
N ILE A 487 9.63 -3.00 -21.76
CA ILE A 487 9.52 -3.57 -23.11
C ILE A 487 8.82 -4.92 -23.11
N LEU A 488 9.14 -5.84 -22.18
CA LEU A 488 8.62 -7.21 -22.21
C LEU A 488 7.09 -7.28 -22.10
N PRO A 489 6.42 -6.59 -21.15
CA PRO A 489 4.96 -6.63 -21.06
C PRO A 489 4.30 -6.00 -22.29
N SER A 490 4.84 -4.88 -22.77
CA SER A 490 4.37 -4.16 -23.95
C SER A 490 4.46 -5.03 -25.22
N TYR A 491 5.58 -5.72 -25.40
CA TYR A 491 5.80 -6.63 -26.51
C TYR A 491 4.89 -7.86 -26.45
N ARG A 492 4.77 -8.49 -25.27
CA ARG A 492 3.86 -9.64 -25.06
C ARG A 492 2.40 -9.24 -25.31
N ALA A 493 1.97 -8.07 -24.83
CA ALA A 493 0.61 -7.57 -25.06
C ALA A 493 0.35 -7.31 -26.55
N ARG A 494 1.30 -6.71 -27.28
CA ARG A 494 1.19 -6.51 -28.74
C ARG A 494 1.12 -7.84 -29.49
N ARG A 495 1.96 -8.81 -29.14
CA ARG A 495 1.98 -10.14 -29.76
C ARG A 495 0.71 -10.95 -29.46
N ALA A 496 0.17 -10.84 -28.25
CA ALA A 496 -1.11 -11.45 -27.89
C ALA A 496 -2.27 -10.84 -28.71
N ARG A 497 -2.30 -9.51 -28.87
CA ARG A 497 -3.28 -8.83 -29.74
C ARG A 497 -3.13 -9.21 -31.21
N ALA A 498 -1.89 -9.33 -31.71
CA ALA A 498 -1.63 -9.77 -33.09
C ALA A 498 -2.08 -11.21 -33.34
N ARG A 499 -1.85 -12.11 -32.38
CA ARG A 499 -2.36 -13.50 -32.43
C ARG A 499 -3.88 -13.56 -32.37
N ALA A 500 -4.53 -12.74 -31.55
CA ALA A 500 -5.98 -12.67 -31.47
C ALA A 500 -6.61 -12.14 -32.79
N LYS A 501 -5.94 -11.20 -33.47
CA LYS A 501 -6.37 -10.71 -34.79
C LYS A 501 -6.19 -11.75 -35.90
N GLY A 502 -5.15 -12.59 -35.84
CA GLY A 502 -4.92 -13.64 -36.83
C GLY A 502 -5.83 -14.87 -36.74
N VAL A 503 -6.67 -14.96 -35.70
CA VAL A 503 -7.68 -16.05 -35.55
C VAL A 503 -9.06 -15.60 -36.08
N ALA A 504 -9.28 -14.30 -36.29
CA ALA A 504 -10.57 -13.78 -36.76
C ALA A 504 -10.76 -13.81 -38.29
N ASP A 505 -9.73 -14.13 -39.07
CA ASP A 505 -9.77 -14.21 -40.54
C ASP A 505 -9.85 -15.67 -41.05
N GLY A 506 -10.25 -16.63 -40.19
CA GLY A 506 -10.16 -18.06 -40.47
C GLY A 506 -11.36 -18.92 -40.07
N ASP A 507 -12.56 -18.34 -39.96
CA ASP A 507 -13.83 -19.08 -39.84
C ASP A 507 -14.77 -18.74 -41.00
#